data_AF-A0A5N9FRU9-F1
#
_entry.id   AF-A0A5N9FRU9-F1
#
_cell.length_a   1.000
_cell.length_b   1.000
_cell.length_c   1.000
_cell.angle_alpha   90.00
_cell.angle_beta   90.00
_cell.angle_gamma   90.00
#
_symmetry.space_group_name_H-M   'P 1'
#
loop_
_entity.id
_entity.type
_entity.pdbx_description
1 polymer ?
#
loop_
_entity_poly.entity_id
_entity_poly.type
_entity_poly.pdbx_seq_one_letter_code
_entity_poly.pdbx_strand_id
1 'polypeptide(L)' 'MLALATRYRRLGVPGEKDLIGGGIHFCATCDGLFYKNREVVVVGGGNSDVEEGLFLTKFASKVTVLEF' A
#
# COMPACT_ATOMS: atom_id res chain seq x y z
N MET A 1 21.39 15.17 -17.17
CA MET A 1 20.11 15.16 -16.41
C MET A 1 19.84 13.74 -15.96
N LEU A 2 19.67 13.50 -14.67
CA LEU A 2 19.37 12.17 -14.11
C LEU A 2 17.93 12.16 -13.57
N ALA A 3 17.13 11.16 -13.95
CA ALA A 3 15.69 11.07 -13.65
C ALA A 3 15.26 9.61 -13.36
N LEU A 4 16.01 8.91 -12.51
CA LEU A 4 15.89 7.45 -12.35
C LEU A 4 14.73 7.01 -11.43
N ALA A 5 14.14 7.94 -10.68
CA ALA A 5 13.17 7.69 -9.61
C ALA A 5 13.66 6.58 -8.64
N THR A 6 12.78 6.13 -7.77
CA THR A 6 13.02 4.97 -6.90
C THR A 6 12.07 3.85 -7.25
N ARG A 7 12.34 2.65 -6.73
CA ARG A 7 11.42 1.51 -6.80
C ARG A 7 10.94 1.22 -5.39
N TYR A 8 9.68 0.83 -5.29
CA TYR A 8 9.12 0.33 -4.04
C TYR A 8 9.76 -1.01 -3.68
N ARG A 9 9.89 -1.26 -2.38
CA ARG A 9 10.42 -2.52 -1.85
C ARG A 9 9.33 -3.59 -1.94
N ARG A 10 9.74 -4.79 -2.33
CA ARG A 10 8.89 -5.99 -2.36
C ARG A 10 9.02 -6.74 -1.05
N LEU A 11 7.96 -7.40 -0.60
CA LEU A 11 8.00 -8.23 0.60
C LEU A 11 8.69 -9.58 0.35
N GLY A 12 8.70 -10.06 -0.90
CA GLY A 12 9.34 -11.32 -1.28
C GLY A 12 8.57 -12.57 -0.82
N VAL A 13 7.30 -12.43 -0.47
CA VAL A 13 6.46 -13.53 0.02
C VAL A 13 5.77 -14.28 -1.12
N PRO A 14 5.47 -15.58 -0.95
CA PRO A 14 4.70 -16.34 -1.93
C PRO A 14 3.36 -15.66 -2.25
N GLY A 15 3.01 -15.61 -3.54
CA GLY A 15 1.78 -14.97 -4.03
C GLY A 15 1.83 -13.45 -4.18
N GLU A 16 2.89 -12.76 -3.71
CA GLU A 16 2.98 -11.29 -3.86
C GLU A 16 2.92 -10.88 -5.34
N LYS A 17 3.67 -11.56 -6.20
CA LYS A 17 3.79 -11.21 -7.63
C LYS A 17 2.48 -11.37 -8.40
N ASP A 18 1.70 -12.38 -8.07
CA ASP A 18 0.48 -12.73 -8.80
C ASP A 18 -0.69 -11.80 -8.45
N LEU A 19 -0.62 -11.14 -7.29
CA LEU A 19 -1.67 -10.26 -6.77
C LEU A 19 -1.39 -8.77 -7.00
N ILE A 20 -0.26 -8.42 -7.62
CA ILE A 20 0.07 -7.01 -7.94
C ILE A 20 -0.99 -6.46 -8.89
N GLY A 21 -1.61 -5.34 -8.52
CA GLY A 21 -2.67 -4.70 -9.32
C GLY A 21 -4.04 -5.37 -9.21
N GLY A 22 -4.14 -6.54 -8.56
CA GLY A 22 -5.40 -7.23 -8.27
C GLY A 22 -5.76 -7.28 -6.78
N GLY A 23 -4.96 -6.65 -5.92
CA GLY A 23 -5.12 -6.69 -4.46
C GLY A 23 -3.88 -6.25 -3.70
N ILE A 24 -2.71 -6.17 -4.34
CA ILE A 24 -1.48 -5.60 -3.79
C ILE A 24 -1.08 -4.36 -4.59
N HIS A 25 -0.98 -3.23 -3.90
CA HIS A 25 -0.67 -1.93 -4.48
C HIS A 25 0.35 -1.20 -3.60
N PHE A 26 1.07 -0.24 -4.18
CA PHE A 26 2.22 0.42 -3.56
C PHE A 26 2.06 1.95 -3.46
N CYS A 27 0.86 2.46 -3.79
CA CYS A 27 0.54 3.88 -3.80
C CYS A 27 -0.92 4.06 -3.37
N ALA A 28 -1.17 4.43 -2.12
CA ALA A 28 -2.53 4.65 -1.63
C ALA A 28 -3.22 5.80 -2.36
N THR A 29 -2.47 6.84 -2.74
CA THR A 29 -3.01 7.98 -3.49
C THR A 29 -3.46 7.60 -4.90
N CYS A 30 -2.79 6.64 -5.53
CA CYS A 30 -3.12 6.15 -6.86
C CYS A 30 -4.32 5.18 -6.83
N ASP A 31 -4.33 4.28 -5.84
CA ASP A 31 -5.19 3.08 -5.85
C ASP A 31 -6.27 3.08 -4.76
N GLY A 32 -6.24 4.02 -3.81
CA GLY A 32 -7.08 4.02 -2.62
C GLY A 32 -8.58 4.00 -2.91
N LEU A 33 -9.01 4.54 -4.05
CA LEU A 33 -10.42 4.54 -4.46
C LEU A 33 -10.96 3.12 -4.71
N PHE A 34 -10.13 2.18 -5.16
CA PHE A 34 -10.55 0.79 -5.39
C PHE A 34 -10.93 0.06 -4.10
N TYR A 35 -10.43 0.55 -2.96
CA TYR A 35 -10.66 -0.04 -1.64
C TYR A 35 -11.83 0.58 -0.87
N LYS A 36 -12.72 1.30 -1.56
CA LYS A 36 -13.90 1.89 -0.92
C LYS A 36 -14.73 0.82 -0.19
N ASN A 37 -14.97 1.04 1.10
CA ASN A 37 -15.68 0.10 2.00
C ASN A 37 -15.04 -1.30 2.10
N ARG A 38 -13.75 -1.43 1.80
CA ARG A 38 -12.98 -2.67 1.99
C ARG A 38 -12.10 -2.55 3.22
N GLU A 39 -11.81 -3.69 3.85
CA GLU A 39 -10.76 -3.77 4.85
C GLU A 39 -9.41 -3.91 4.15
N VAL A 40 -8.43 -3.11 4.58
CA VAL A 40 -7.09 -3.08 3.98
C VAL A 40 -6.00 -3.19 5.03
N VAL A 41 -4.86 -3.71 4.61
CA VAL A 41 -3.65 -3.81 5.41
C VAL A 41 -2.55 -3.00 4.75
N VAL A 42 -1.89 -2.15 5.51
CA VAL A 42 -0.69 -1.42 5.11
C VAL A 42 0.50 -2.10 5.79
N VAL A 43 1.55 -2.35 5.02
CA VAL A 43 2.69 -3.16 5.46
C VAL A 43 3.98 -2.37 5.31
N GLY A 44 4.64 -2.11 6.43
CA GLY A 44 5.92 -1.42 6.53
C GLY A 44 6.08 -0.76 7.90
N GLY A 45 7.27 -0.21 8.17
CA GLY A 45 7.64 0.33 9.50
C GLY A 45 8.21 1.74 9.43
N GLY A 46 7.76 2.54 8.46
CA GLY A 46 8.21 3.94 8.31
C GLY A 46 7.05 4.93 8.29
N ASN A 47 7.39 6.22 8.37
CA ASN A 47 6.40 7.31 8.32
C ASN A 47 5.48 7.24 7.09
N SER A 48 6.02 6.78 5.95
CA SER A 48 5.23 6.60 4.73
C SER A 48 4.06 5.64 4.91
N ASP A 49 4.22 4.57 5.70
CA ASP A 49 3.13 3.60 5.93
C ASP A 49 2.00 4.21 6.76
N VAL A 50 2.35 5.02 7.76
CA VAL A 50 1.38 5.73 8.60
C VAL A 50 0.64 6.81 7.79
N GLU A 51 1.35 7.60 7.00
CA GLU A 51 0.76 8.65 6.16
C GLU A 51 -0.18 8.07 5.09
N GLU A 52 0.27 7.04 4.38
CA GLU A 52 -0.53 6.36 3.35
C GLU A 52 -1.71 5.60 4.00
N GLY A 53 -1.51 4.97 5.15
CA GLY A 53 -2.57 4.33 5.93
C GLY A 53 -3.64 5.31 6.38
N LEU A 54 -3.24 6.48 6.90
CA LEU A 54 -4.16 7.55 7.25
C LEU A 54 -4.93 8.05 6.03
N PHE A 55 -4.28 8.16 4.86
CA PHE A 55 -4.97 8.51 3.62
C PHE A 55 -6.03 7.49 3.24
N LEU A 56 -5.74 6.19 3.37
CA LEU A 56 -6.69 5.11 3.05
C LEU A 56 -7.93 5.10 3.94
N THR A 57 -7.86 5.63 5.17
CA THR A 57 -9.04 5.73 6.05
C THR A 57 -10.19 6.56 5.46
N LYS A 58 -9.92 7.40 4.46
CA LYS A 58 -10.94 8.17 3.73
C LYS A 58 -11.82 7.28 2.83
N PHE A 59 -11.36 6.08 2.51
CA PHE A 59 -12.01 5.17 1.56
C PHE A 59 -12.33 3.81 2.18
N ALA A 60 -11.34 3.21 2.85
CA ALA A 60 -11.44 1.88 3.45
C ALA A 60 -12.34 1.87 4.68
N SER A 61 -13.02 0.74 4.94
CA SER A 61 -13.82 0.56 6.15
C SER A 61 -12.97 0.33 7.40
N LYS A 62 -11.77 -0.24 7.21
CA LYS A 62 -10.79 -0.49 8.26
C LYS A 62 -9.40 -0.54 7.66
N VAL A 63 -8.45 0.13 8.32
CA VAL A 63 -7.02 0.10 7.97
C VAL A 63 -6.27 -0.56 9.12
N THR A 64 -5.51 -1.60 8.82
CA THR A 64 -4.61 -2.27 9.77
C THR A 64 -3.18 -2.01 9.34
N VAL A 65 -2.33 -1.51 10.22
CA VAL A 65 -0.90 -1.30 9.93
C VAL A 65 -0.10 -2.43 10.56
N LEU A 66 0.76 -3.07 9.77
CA LEU A 66 1.69 -4.11 10.22
C LEU A 66 3.12 -3.58 10.11
N GLU A 67 3.73 -3.31 11.27
CA GLU A 67 5.14 -2.96 11.39
C GLU A 67 5.97 -4.17 11.86
N PHE A 68 7.18 -4.34 11.32
CA PHE A 68 8.14 -5.40 11.66
C PHE A 68 9.58 -4.89 11.62
#